data_AF-A0A1W9U5B9-F1
#
_entry.id   AF-A0A1W9U5B9-F1
#
_cell.length_a   1.000
_cell.length_b   1.000
_cell.length_c   1.000
_cell.angle_alpha   90.00
_cell.angle_beta   90.00
_cell.angle_gamma   90.00
#
_symmetry.space_group_name_H-M   'P 1'
#
loop_
_entity.id
_entity.type
_entity.pdbx_description
1 polymer ?
#
loop_
_entity_poly.entity_id
_entity_poly.type
_entity_poly.pdbx_seq_one_letter_code
_entity_poly.pdbx_strand_id
1 'polypeptide(L)' 'MNIPVRGTPGVILLAKKYRLIPQAKPLFDALNNTGLRISPTILDTTLRLAEEIT' A
#
# COMPACT_ATOMS: atom_id res chain seq x y z
N MET A 1 -3.90 -16.49 -5.25
CA MET A 1 -3.87 -15.01 -5.32
C MET A 1 -2.49 -14.58 -5.75
N ASN A 2 -2.35 -13.97 -6.93
CA ASN A 2 -1.07 -13.48 -7.42
C ASN A 2 -0.97 -11.97 -7.15
N ILE A 3 -0.61 -11.61 -5.91
CA ILE A 3 -0.40 -10.20 -5.54
C ILE A 3 1.11 -9.94 -5.66
N PRO A 4 1.52 -9.02 -6.55
CA PRO A 4 2.94 -8.79 -6.84
C PRO A 4 3.67 -8.06 -5.70
N VAL A 5 2.95 -7.68 -4.64
CA VAL A 5 3.49 -7.04 -3.43
C VAL A 5 3.11 -7.87 -2.20
N ARG A 6 4.09 -8.12 -1.32
CA ARG A 6 3.94 -8.97 -0.13
C ARG A 6 4.20 -8.18 1.16
N GLY A 7 3.87 -8.79 2.31
CA GLY A 7 4.03 -8.18 3.63
C GLY A 7 2.98 -7.10 3.91
N THR A 8 3.32 -6.12 4.76
CA THR A 8 2.43 -5.00 5.14
C THR A 8 1.83 -4.27 3.93
N PRO A 9 2.59 -3.96 2.85
CA PRO A 9 2.00 -3.36 1.65
C PRO A 9 0.93 -4.22 0.98
N GLY A 10 1.12 -5.54 0.95
CA GLY A 10 0.13 -6.47 0.42
C GLY A 10 -1.17 -6.49 1.24
N VAL A 11 -1.07 -6.41 2.57
CA VAL A 11 -2.24 -6.33 3.47
C VAL A 11 -3.03 -5.04 3.24
N ILE A 12 -2.35 -3.89 3.17
CA ILE A 12 -2.98 -2.59 2.94
C ILE A 12 -3.63 -2.54 1.54
N LEU A 13 -2.93 -3.06 0.53
CA LEU A 13 -3.46 -3.17 -0.84
C LEU A 13 -4.75 -4.01 -0.86
N LEU A 14 -4.77 -5.14 -0.18
CA LEU A 14 -5.96 -5.99 -0.06
C LEU A 14 -7.09 -5.26 0.67
N ALA A 15 -6.80 -4.57 1.76
CA ALA A 15 -7.79 -3.80 2.50
C ALA A 15 -8.46 -2.73 1.61
N LYS A 16 -7.68 -2.05 0.76
CA LYS A 16 -8.20 -1.10 -0.25
C LYS A 16 -9.09 -1.81 -1.27
N LYS A 17 -8.63 -2.92 -1.86
CA LYS A 17 -9.38 -3.69 -2.87
C LYS A 17 -10.71 -4.23 -2.33
N TYR A 18 -10.75 -4.61 -1.06
CA TYR A 18 -11.96 -5.05 -0.38
C TYR A 18 -12.81 -3.90 0.18
N ARG A 19 -12.46 -2.64 -0.10
CA ARG A 19 -13.17 -1.44 0.36
C ARG A 19 -13.30 -1.33 1.89
N LEU A 20 -12.36 -1.93 2.63
CA LEU A 20 -12.30 -1.85 4.09
C LEU A 20 -11.67 -0.53 4.55
N ILE A 21 -10.87 0.09 3.69
CA ILE A 21 -10.27 1.42 3.90
C ILE A 21 -10.55 2.31 2.68
N PRO A 22 -10.76 3.62 2.88
CA PRO A 22 -11.03 4.54 1.78
C PRO A 22 -9.77 4.80 0.94
N GLN A 23 -8.59 4.85 1.58
CA GLN A 23 -7.32 5.14 0.92
C GLN A 23 -6.14 4.39 1.55
N ALA A 24 -5.17 3.98 0.75
CA ALA A 24 -3.96 3.27 1.15
C ALA A 24 -2.82 4.22 1.52
N LYS A 25 -2.62 5.30 0.75
CA LYS A 25 -1.54 6.28 0.94
C LYS A 25 -1.43 6.84 2.37
N PRO A 26 -2.51 7.27 3.04
CA PRO A 26 -2.41 7.81 4.39
C PRO A 26 -1.87 6.80 5.42
N LEU A 27 -2.15 5.51 5.24
CA LEU A 27 -1.62 4.45 6.10
C LEU A 27 -0.13 4.24 5.85
N PHE A 28 0.32 4.27 4.60
CA PHE A 28 1.74 4.18 4.29
C PHE A 28 2.52 5.39 4.80
N ASP A 29 1.98 6.60 4.67
CA ASP A 29 2.58 7.82 5.22
C ASP A 29 2.71 7.72 6.75
N ALA A 30 1.67 7.24 7.44
CA ALA A 30 1.70 7.01 8.89
C ALA A 30 2.78 5.98 9.29
N LEU A 31 2.86 4.85 8.58
CA LEU A 31 3.86 3.81 8.85
C LEU A 31 5.30 4.30 8.60
N ASN A 32 5.50 5.09 7.54
CA ASN A 32 6.79 5.70 7.26
C ASN A 32 7.23 6.65 8.37
N ASN A 33 6.29 7.43 8.91
CA ASN A 33 6.54 8.33 10.03
C ASN A 33 6.87 7.59 11.34
N THR A 34 6.34 6.38 11.55
CA THR A 34 6.67 5.53 12.70
C THR A 34 7.96 4.71 12.54
N GLY A 35 8.66 4.86 11.40
CA GLY A 35 9.96 4.21 11.17
C GLY A 35 9.92 2.95 10.31
N LEU A 36 8.75 2.54 9.80
CA LEU A 36 8.73 1.54 8.72
C LEU A 36 9.39 2.16 7.48
N ARG A 37 10.35 1.48 6.88
CA ARG A 37 10.98 1.94 5.64
C ARG A 37 10.55 1.02 4.51
N ILE A 38 9.67 1.53 3.66
CA ILE A 38 9.25 0.85 2.43
C ILE A 38 10.08 1.41 1.28
N SER A 39 10.62 0.52 0.43
CA SER A 39 11.30 0.95 -0.79
C SER A 39 10.37 1.86 -1.61
N PRO A 40 10.85 3.00 -2.12
CA PRO A 40 10.04 3.90 -2.96
C PRO A 40 9.38 3.19 -4.14
N THR A 41 10.08 2.25 -4.79
CA THR A 41 9.54 1.45 -5.90
C THR A 41 8.41 0.52 -5.48
N ILE A 42 8.49 -0.05 -4.28
CA ILE A 42 7.42 -0.91 -3.72
C ILE A 42 6.21 -0.05 -3.35
N LEU A 43 6.43 1.11 -2.76
CA LEU A 43 5.35 2.04 -2.41
C LEU A 43 4.61 2.52 -3.67
N ASP A 44 5.36 2.98 -4.68
CA ASP A 44 4.80 3.41 -5.97
C ASP A 44 4.01 2.29 -6.65
N THR A 45 4.60 1.09 -6.76
CA THR A 45 3.90 -0.09 -7.31
C THR A 45 2.61 -0.40 -6.55
N THR A 46 2.65 -0.31 -5.22
CA THR A 46 1.47 -0.59 -4.39
C THR A 46 0.38 0.45 -4.58
N LEU A 47 0.74 1.74 -4.69
CA LEU A 47 -0.21 2.83 -4.90
C LEU A 47 -0.84 2.78 -6.31
N ARG A 48 -0.08 2.42 -7.35
CA ARG A 48 -0.64 2.15 -8.69
C ARG A 48 -1.65 1.00 -8.65
N LEU A 49 -1.31 -0.11 -7.98
CA LEU A 49 -2.20 -1.25 -7.82
C LEU A 49 -3.44 -0.97 -6.95
N ALA A 50 -3.36 0.06 -6.12
CA ALA A 50 -4.45 0.58 -5.30
C ALA A 50 -5.29 1.65 -6.02
N GLU A 51 -4.95 1.97 -7.28
CA GLU A 51 -5.60 2.98 -8.12
C GLU A 51 -5.56 4.40 -7.50
N GLU A 52 -4.51 4.73 -6.75
CA GLU A 52 -4.37 6.03 -6.08
C GLU A 52 -3.44 6.99 -6.83
N ILE A 53 -2.65 6.48 -7.76
CA ILE A 53 -1.77 7.23 -8.66
C ILE A 53 -1.78 6.59 -10.05
N THR A 54 -1.51 7.39 -11.07
CA THR A 54 -1.40 6.97 -12.48
C THR A 54 -0.02 6.43 -12.77
#